data_AF-A0A3A8IJR2-F1
#
_entry.id   AF-A0A3A8IJR2-F1
#
_cell.length_a   1.000
_cell.length_b   1.000
_cell.length_c   1.000
_cell.angle_alpha   90.00
_cell.angle_beta   90.00
_cell.angle_gamma   90.00
#
_symmetry.space_group_name_H-M   'P 1'
#
loop_
_entity.id
_entity.type
_entity.pdbx_description
1 polymer ?
#
loop_
_entity_poly.entity_id
_entity_poly.type
_entity_poly.pdbx_seq_one_letter_code
_entity_poly.pdbx_strand_id
1 'polypeptide(L)'
;MKLHRGPGLFLFLALCVLGAGYVFASRAGYLDRLQARFFPSTREAVRLSPGDFPAGVAAPVADVASVPLRPVLIGFTPRGSASALLVATGGATTLDNPATPPGAAQGLLKTAYALDARAVLFAREEELKQALSVGAENGGVDMAALSVDRLASWAPALRDAAPRTVMLVGRSRGQEAMAAVGVPDLASLRGKRVGVYPGGSSHYFALWVLARAGLRTSDVRWVDLPSTLDAGRALREGRADVVV
;
A
#
# COMPACT_ATOMS: atom_id res chain seq x y z
N MET A 1 9.40 -43.38 -12.42
CA MET A 1 9.86 -42.25 -11.58
C MET A 1 8.97 -42.14 -10.36
N LYS A 2 9.48 -42.42 -9.15
CA LYS A 2 8.72 -42.26 -7.90
C LYS A 2 8.84 -40.79 -7.44
N LEU A 3 7.77 -40.01 -7.58
CA LEU A 3 7.72 -38.64 -7.05
C LEU A 3 7.95 -38.68 -5.53
N HIS A 4 9.06 -38.14 -5.05
CA HIS A 4 9.27 -37.90 -3.62
C HIS A 4 8.28 -36.84 -3.16
N ARG A 5 7.20 -37.26 -2.49
CA ARG A 5 6.19 -36.36 -1.91
C ARG A 5 6.73 -35.79 -0.60
N GLY A 6 7.51 -34.72 -0.70
CA GLY A 6 7.95 -33.97 0.47
C GLY A 6 6.78 -33.28 1.20
N PRO A 7 6.94 -32.92 2.49
CA PRO A 7 5.91 -32.25 3.29
C PRO A 7 5.38 -30.95 2.65
N GLY A 8 6.19 -30.29 1.82
CA GLY A 8 5.79 -29.09 1.07
C GLY A 8 4.68 -29.33 0.03
N LEU A 9 4.56 -30.52 -0.55
CA LEU A 9 3.49 -30.83 -1.51
C LEU A 9 2.13 -30.93 -0.81
N PHE A 10 2.08 -31.51 0.38
CA PHE A 10 0.86 -31.59 1.17
C PHE A 10 0.41 -30.21 1.65
N LEU A 11 1.35 -29.37 2.10
CA LEU A 11 1.07 -27.99 2.47
C LEU A 11 0.54 -27.18 1.27
N PHE A 12 1.17 -27.31 0.10
CA PHE A 12 0.73 -26.66 -1.13
C PHE A 12 -0.68 -27.08 -1.54
N LEU A 13 -0.97 -28.39 -1.54
CA LEU A 13 -2.31 -28.90 -1.83
C LEU A 13 -3.35 -28.43 -0.82
N ALA A 14 -3.02 -28.39 0.47
CA ALA A 14 -3.90 -27.86 1.50
C ALA A 14 -4.23 -26.38 1.27
N LEU A 15 -3.24 -25.56 0.91
CA LEU A 15 -3.44 -24.15 0.57
C LEU A 15 -4.30 -23.97 -0.69
N CYS A 16 -4.09 -24.80 -1.72
CA CYS A 16 -4.94 -24.78 -2.92
C CYS A 16 -6.40 -25.13 -2.61
N VAL A 17 -6.64 -26.15 -1.77
CA VAL A 17 -7.99 -26.54 -1.34
C VAL A 17 -8.64 -25.43 -0.50
N LEU A 18 -7.90 -24.81 0.41
CA LEU A 18 -8.39 -23.66 1.18
C LEU A 18 -8.71 -22.46 0.26
N GLY A 19 -7.88 -22.20 -0.74
CA GLY A 19 -8.14 -21.17 -1.75
C GLY A 19 -9.40 -21.45 -2.57
N ALA A 20 -9.57 -22.68 -3.06
CA ALA A 20 -10.76 -23.09 -3.79
C ALA A 20 -12.02 -23.02 -2.91
N GLY A 21 -11.93 -23.48 -1.66
CA GLY A 21 -13.00 -23.39 -0.67
C GLY A 21 -13.40 -21.95 -0.36
N TYR A 22 -12.41 -21.05 -0.24
CA TYR A 22 -12.66 -19.62 -0.07
C TYR A 22 -13.41 -19.02 -1.26
N VAL A 23 -12.97 -19.30 -2.49
CA VAL A 23 -13.62 -18.81 -3.72
C VAL A 23 -15.06 -19.32 -3.81
N PHE A 24 -15.31 -20.60 -3.52
CA PHE A 24 -16.65 -21.17 -3.53
C PHE A 24 -17.54 -20.54 -2.45
N ALA A 25 -17.05 -20.44 -1.21
CA ALA A 25 -17.79 -19.83 -0.10
C ALA A 25 -18.07 -18.34 -0.33
N SER A 26 -17.17 -17.63 -1.01
CA SER A 26 -17.37 -16.25 -1.44
C SER A 26 -18.47 -16.14 -2.50
N ARG A 27 -18.44 -16.99 -3.53
CA ARG A 27 -19.45 -16.98 -4.60
C ARG A 27 -20.84 -17.42 -4.14
N ALA A 28 -20.89 -18.38 -3.21
CA ALA A 28 -22.14 -18.84 -2.61
C ALA A 28 -22.71 -17.87 -1.54
N GLY A 29 -22.03 -16.75 -1.26
CA GLY A 29 -22.44 -15.76 -0.27
C GLY A 29 -22.37 -16.25 1.18
N TYR A 30 -21.68 -17.37 1.45
CA TYR A 30 -21.56 -17.93 2.79
C TYR A 30 -20.68 -17.05 3.69
N LEU A 31 -19.61 -16.49 3.13
CA LEU A 31 -18.74 -15.54 3.84
C LEU A 31 -19.50 -14.26 4.22
N ASP A 32 -20.38 -13.77 3.34
CA ASP A 32 -21.23 -12.61 3.62
C ASP A 32 -22.20 -12.86 4.78
N ARG A 33 -22.80 -14.06 4.84
CA ARG A 33 -23.68 -14.46 5.95
C ARG A 33 -22.93 -14.58 7.28
N LEU A 34 -21.73 -15.16 7.26
CA LEU A 34 -20.87 -15.24 8.44
C LEU A 34 -20.44 -13.85 8.90
N GLN A 35 -20.00 -12.98 7.98
CA GLN A 35 -19.63 -11.61 8.29
C GLN A 35 -20.81 -10.83 8.87
N ALA A 36 -22.02 -10.99 8.32
CA ALA A 36 -23.22 -10.34 8.85
C ALA A 36 -23.58 -10.83 10.27
N ARG A 37 -23.32 -12.10 10.58
CA ARG A 37 -23.59 -12.70 11.89
C ARG A 37 -22.60 -12.25 12.96
N PHE A 38 -21.31 -12.17 12.62
CA PHE A 38 -20.25 -11.88 13.59
C PHE A 38 -19.85 -10.40 13.65
N PHE A 39 -20.10 -9.64 12.59
CA PHE A 39 -19.71 -8.23 12.46
C PHE A 39 -20.84 -7.36 11.89
N PRO A 40 -21.97 -7.22 12.62
CA PRO A 40 -23.16 -6.54 12.12
C PRO A 40 -22.95 -5.05 11.82
N SER A 41 -22.02 -4.37 12.50
CA SER A 41 -21.66 -2.97 12.27
C SER A 41 -20.92 -2.72 10.95
N THR A 42 -20.43 -3.76 10.26
CA THR A 42 -19.76 -3.62 8.95
C THR A 42 -20.75 -3.37 7.81
N ARG A 43 -22.07 -3.46 8.07
CA ARG A 43 -23.14 -3.24 7.07
C ARG A 43 -23.21 -1.81 6.54
N GLU A 44 -22.65 -0.82 7.24
CA GLU A 44 -22.70 0.58 6.80
C GLU A 44 -21.67 0.95 5.72
N ALA A 45 -20.82 0.01 5.29
CA ALA A 45 -20.05 0.20 4.07
C ALA A 45 -21.00 0.06 2.87
N VAL A 46 -21.40 1.20 2.29
CA VAL A 46 -22.15 1.29 1.03
C VAL A 46 -21.57 0.30 0.02
N ARG A 47 -22.31 -0.77 -0.29
CA ARG A 47 -21.94 -1.72 -1.33
C ARG A 47 -22.21 -1.04 -2.67
N LEU A 48 -21.18 -0.43 -3.24
CA LEU A 48 -21.21 0.00 -4.63
C LEU A 48 -21.25 -1.24 -5.53
N SER A 49 -22.27 -1.34 -6.37
CA SER A 49 -22.44 -2.36 -7.40
C SER A 49 -22.01 -1.80 -8.78
N PRO A 50 -21.62 -2.65 -9.74
CA PRO A 50 -21.43 -2.20 -11.12
C PRO A 50 -22.68 -1.53 -11.73
N GLY A 51 -23.89 -1.85 -11.23
CA GLY A 51 -25.13 -1.20 -11.63
C GLY A 51 -25.29 0.23 -11.09
N ASP A 52 -24.52 0.61 -10.07
CA ASP A 52 -24.50 1.98 -9.52
C ASP A 52 -23.67 2.93 -10.40
N PHE A 53 -22.93 2.38 -11.37
CA PHE A 53 -22.20 3.11 -12.41
C PHE A 53 -22.71 2.66 -13.79
N PRO A 54 -23.90 3.10 -14.21
CA PRO A 54 -24.47 2.64 -15.48
C PRO A 54 -23.50 3.00 -16.62
N ALA A 55 -23.19 2.03 -17.47
CA ALA A 55 -22.35 2.25 -18.63
C ALA A 55 -22.93 3.40 -19.47
N GLY A 56 -22.15 4.46 -19.68
CA GLY A 56 -22.58 5.67 -20.41
C GLY A 56 -23.02 6.84 -19.52
N VAL A 57 -23.05 6.70 -18.19
CA VAL A 57 -23.17 7.86 -17.30
C VAL A 57 -21.82 8.57 -17.25
N ALA A 58 -21.66 9.59 -18.08
CA ALA A 58 -20.60 10.56 -17.90
C ALA A 58 -20.82 11.26 -16.55
N ALA A 59 -19.80 11.26 -15.69
CA ALA A 59 -19.78 12.20 -14.57
C ALA A 59 -20.06 13.61 -15.12
N PRO A 60 -20.79 14.49 -14.42
CA PRO A 60 -20.97 15.87 -14.85
C PRO A 60 -19.58 16.50 -15.00
N VAL A 61 -19.12 16.54 -16.24
CA VAL A 61 -17.85 17.14 -16.59
C VAL A 61 -18.12 18.64 -16.54
N ALA A 62 -17.45 19.34 -15.63
CA ALA A 62 -17.12 20.72 -15.93
C ALA A 62 -16.44 20.75 -17.30
N ASP A 63 -16.69 21.82 -18.08
CA ASP A 63 -16.14 22.13 -19.40
C ASP A 63 -15.27 21.02 -20.02
N VAL A 64 -15.68 20.46 -21.15
CA VAL A 64 -14.96 19.40 -21.89
C VAL A 64 -13.49 19.78 -22.16
N ALA A 65 -13.16 21.08 -22.22
CA ALA A 65 -11.79 21.58 -22.30
C ALA A 65 -10.91 21.24 -21.08
N SER A 66 -11.49 20.89 -19.94
CA SER A 66 -10.80 20.50 -18.70
C SER A 66 -10.46 19.01 -18.62
N VAL A 67 -10.96 18.20 -19.56
CA VAL A 67 -10.64 16.77 -19.62
C VAL A 67 -9.25 16.59 -20.21
N PRO A 68 -8.30 15.97 -19.47
CA PRO A 68 -6.97 15.71 -20.02
C PRO A 68 -7.09 14.84 -21.27
N LEU A 69 -6.54 15.30 -22.39
CA LEU A 69 -6.42 14.50 -23.63
C LEU A 69 -5.31 13.45 -23.54
N ARG A 70 -4.63 13.38 -22.40
CA ARG A 70 -3.58 12.42 -22.06
C ARG A 70 -4.07 11.46 -20.99
N PRO A 71 -3.44 10.28 -20.86
CA PRO A 71 -3.73 9.38 -19.74
C PRO A 71 -3.47 10.07 -18.39
N VAL A 72 -4.33 9.79 -17.41
CA VAL A 72 -4.08 10.15 -16.01
C VAL A 72 -2.91 9.33 -15.48
N LEU A 73 -1.88 9.99 -14.97
CA LEU A 73 -0.67 9.34 -14.48
C LEU A 73 -0.78 9.09 -12.98
N ILE A 74 -0.72 7.81 -12.58
CA ILE A 74 -0.83 7.38 -11.19
C ILE A 74 0.52 6.79 -10.73
N GLY A 75 1.27 7.57 -9.95
CA GLY A 75 2.57 7.17 -9.42
C GLY A 75 2.47 6.20 -8.24
N PHE A 76 3.39 5.25 -8.15
CA PHE A 76 3.51 4.35 -7.00
C PHE A 76 4.94 3.81 -6.86
N THR A 77 5.28 3.37 -5.64
CA THR A 77 6.51 2.59 -5.37
C THR A 77 6.17 1.10 -5.21
N PRO A 78 7.10 0.15 -5.50
CA PRO A 78 6.82 -1.27 -5.43
C PRO A 78 6.38 -1.71 -4.02
N ARG A 79 5.08 -2.01 -3.88
CA ARG A 79 4.49 -2.54 -2.65
C ARG A 79 3.33 -3.46 -3.02
N GLY A 80 3.10 -4.50 -2.23
CA GLY A 80 2.00 -5.45 -2.49
C GLY A 80 0.62 -4.78 -2.55
N SER A 81 0.42 -3.68 -1.83
CA SER A 81 -0.81 -2.87 -1.86
C SER A 81 -1.06 -2.17 -3.20
N ALA A 82 -0.04 -2.01 -4.06
CA ALA A 82 -0.20 -1.41 -5.38
C ALA A 82 -0.58 -2.44 -6.47
N SER A 83 -0.70 -3.73 -6.13
CA SER A 83 -1.08 -4.78 -7.10
C SER A 83 -2.43 -4.53 -7.77
N ALA A 84 -3.42 -4.01 -7.04
CA ALA A 84 -4.72 -3.65 -7.59
C ALA A 84 -4.61 -2.55 -8.66
N LEU A 85 -3.65 -1.63 -8.53
CA LEU A 85 -3.39 -0.61 -9.52
C LEU A 85 -2.92 -1.22 -10.84
N LEU A 86 -2.04 -2.24 -10.79
CA LEU A 86 -1.56 -2.93 -11.99
C LEU A 86 -2.70 -3.60 -12.76
N VAL A 87 -3.67 -4.20 -12.06
CA VAL A 87 -4.87 -4.78 -12.70
C VAL A 87 -5.76 -3.67 -13.26
N ALA A 88 -5.92 -2.57 -12.52
CA ALA A 88 -6.73 -1.43 -12.92
C ALA A 88 -6.20 -0.75 -14.19
N THR A 89 -4.88 -0.63 -14.35
CA THR A 89 -4.23 0.08 -15.47
C THR A 89 -3.69 -0.85 -16.56
N GLY A 90 -3.70 -2.17 -16.36
CA GLY A 90 -3.17 -3.13 -17.34
C GLY A 90 -1.66 -3.31 -17.29
N GLY A 91 -1.03 -2.91 -16.17
CA GLY A 91 0.42 -2.91 -15.97
C GLY A 91 0.94 -1.54 -15.54
N ALA A 92 2.26 -1.42 -15.47
CA ALA A 92 2.95 -0.18 -15.11
C ALA A 92 4.06 0.15 -16.11
N THR A 93 4.39 1.43 -16.18
CA THR A 93 5.46 2.02 -16.98
C THR A 93 6.38 2.84 -16.07
N THR A 94 7.47 3.39 -16.61
CA THR A 94 8.25 4.43 -15.92
C THR A 94 8.06 5.76 -16.67
N LEU A 95 8.44 6.89 -16.06
CA LEU A 95 8.42 8.17 -16.78
C LEU A 95 9.33 8.14 -18.02
N ASP A 96 10.50 7.51 -17.92
CA ASP A 96 11.49 7.41 -19.00
C ASP A 96 11.08 6.43 -20.11
N ASN A 97 10.26 5.43 -19.79
CA ASN A 97 9.76 4.45 -20.75
C ASN A 97 8.24 4.38 -20.69
N PRO A 98 7.54 5.35 -21.32
CA PRO A 98 6.09 5.48 -21.26
C PRO A 98 5.34 4.47 -22.13
N ALA A 99 6.06 3.70 -22.96
CA ALA A 99 5.47 2.77 -23.91
C ALA A 99 4.88 1.56 -23.17
N THR A 100 3.63 1.23 -23.50
CA THR A 100 3.01 -0.01 -23.03
C THR A 100 3.76 -1.20 -23.63
N PRO A 101 4.16 -2.20 -22.83
CA PRO A 101 4.80 -3.40 -23.36
C PRO A 101 3.92 -4.08 -24.43
N PRO A 102 4.51 -4.61 -25.51
CA PRO A 102 3.76 -5.38 -26.50
C PRO A 102 3.01 -6.54 -25.84
N GLY A 103 1.69 -6.64 -26.08
CA GLY A 103 0.85 -7.68 -25.50
C GLY A 103 0.37 -7.42 -24.07
N ALA A 104 0.60 -6.23 -23.50
CA ALA A 104 0.01 -5.87 -22.22
C ALA A 104 -1.53 -5.89 -22.30
N ALA A 105 -2.16 -6.49 -21.29
CA ALA A 105 -3.61 -6.49 -21.18
C ALA A 105 -4.13 -5.06 -20.98
N GLN A 106 -5.27 -4.72 -21.57
CA GLN A 106 -5.92 -3.45 -21.25
C GLN A 106 -6.46 -3.49 -19.81
N GLY A 107 -6.23 -2.42 -19.06
CA GLY A 107 -6.68 -2.31 -17.67
C GLY A 107 -8.20 -2.21 -17.52
N LEU A 108 -8.70 -2.53 -16.32
CA LEU A 108 -10.12 -2.40 -15.98
C LEU A 108 -10.65 -0.96 -16.12
N LEU A 109 -9.84 0.04 -15.79
CA LEU A 109 -10.24 1.45 -15.90
C LEU A 109 -10.60 1.81 -17.35
N LYS A 110 -9.80 1.32 -18.31
CA LYS A 110 -10.02 1.56 -19.73
C LYS A 110 -11.19 0.74 -20.27
N THR A 111 -11.22 -0.56 -19.96
CA THR A 111 -12.19 -1.51 -20.55
C THR A 111 -13.58 -1.43 -19.95
N ALA A 112 -13.71 -1.16 -18.64
CA ALA A 112 -14.99 -1.13 -17.94
C ALA A 112 -15.52 0.29 -17.68
N TYR A 113 -14.64 1.30 -17.61
CA TYR A 113 -15.03 2.65 -17.20
C TYR A 113 -14.64 3.76 -18.20
N ALA A 114 -14.05 3.41 -19.35
CA ALA A 114 -13.57 4.37 -20.35
C ALA A 114 -12.61 5.44 -19.77
N LEU A 115 -11.89 5.11 -18.70
CA LEU A 115 -10.89 5.97 -18.07
C LEU A 115 -9.51 5.55 -18.55
N ASP A 116 -8.82 6.45 -19.26
CA ASP A 116 -7.44 6.23 -19.68
C ASP A 116 -6.49 6.62 -18.54
N ALA A 117 -5.97 5.60 -17.85
CA ALA A 117 -5.09 5.77 -16.70
C ALA A 117 -3.86 4.88 -16.84
N ARG A 118 -2.71 5.39 -16.41
CA ARG A 118 -1.42 4.69 -16.49
C ARG A 118 -0.73 4.68 -15.14
N ALA A 119 -0.36 3.49 -14.68
CA ALA A 119 0.48 3.36 -13.49
C ALA A 119 1.94 3.68 -13.85
N VAL A 120 2.56 4.52 -13.03
CA VAL A 120 3.95 4.96 -13.17
C VAL A 120 4.73 4.47 -11.96
N LEU A 121 5.71 3.61 -12.20
CA LEU A 121 6.55 3.02 -11.18
C LEU A 121 7.72 3.94 -10.87
N PHE A 122 7.92 4.23 -9.58
CA PHE A 122 9.08 4.94 -9.04
C PHE A 122 9.92 4.01 -8.18
N ALA A 123 11.24 4.03 -8.35
CA ALA A 123 12.14 3.23 -7.53
C ALA A 123 12.25 3.80 -6.11
N ARG A 124 12.21 5.13 -5.98
CA ARG A 124 12.34 5.83 -4.71
C ARG A 124 11.12 6.69 -4.41
N GLU A 125 10.74 6.69 -3.14
CA GLU A 125 9.65 7.50 -2.63
C GLU A 125 9.88 9.01 -2.83
N GLU A 126 11.12 9.46 -2.74
CA GLU A 126 11.48 10.86 -2.95
C GLU A 126 11.21 11.32 -4.39
N GLU A 127 11.46 10.45 -5.38
CA GLU A 127 11.16 10.73 -6.79
C GLU A 127 9.64 10.81 -7.02
N LEU A 128 8.87 9.91 -6.39
CA LEU A 128 7.42 9.97 -6.45
C LEU A 128 6.87 11.25 -5.80
N LYS A 129 7.41 11.65 -4.65
CA LYS A 129 7.03 12.90 -3.98
C LYS A 129 7.29 14.11 -4.88
N GLN A 130 8.45 14.15 -5.52
CA GLN A 130 8.81 15.23 -6.44
C GLN A 130 7.93 15.21 -7.70
N ALA A 131 7.64 14.04 -8.27
CA ALA A 131 6.74 13.94 -9.42
C ALA A 131 5.32 14.39 -9.08
N LEU A 132 4.83 14.08 -7.88
CA LEU A 132 3.51 14.53 -7.42
C LEU A 132 3.48 16.04 -7.13
N SER A 133 4.57 16.63 -6.62
CA SER A 133 4.63 18.06 -6.32
C SER A 133 4.60 18.94 -7.57
N VAL A 134 5.24 18.49 -8.66
CA VAL A 134 5.28 19.25 -9.93
C VAL A 134 4.05 19.01 -10.81
N GLY A 135 3.40 17.85 -10.68
CA GLY A 135 2.24 17.48 -11.50
C GLY A 135 2.60 16.99 -12.89
N ALA A 136 1.71 16.23 -13.52
CA ALA A 136 2.00 15.58 -14.81
C ALA A 136 2.16 16.56 -15.99
N GLU A 137 1.53 17.73 -15.97
CA GLU A 137 1.76 18.79 -16.97
C GLU A 137 3.21 19.28 -16.98
N ASN A 138 3.93 19.13 -15.86
CA ASN A 138 5.32 19.54 -15.71
C ASN A 138 6.29 18.32 -15.65
N GLY A 139 5.88 17.18 -16.24
CA GLY A 139 6.71 15.97 -16.30
C GLY A 139 6.63 15.07 -15.06
N GLY A 140 5.67 15.32 -14.16
CA GLY A 140 5.41 14.53 -12.96
C GLY A 140 4.27 13.53 -13.10
N VAL A 141 3.44 13.42 -12.05
CA VAL A 141 2.22 12.58 -12.02
C VAL A 141 1.01 13.35 -11.52
N ASP A 142 -0.20 12.93 -11.91
CA ASP A 142 -1.47 13.55 -11.45
C ASP A 142 -1.89 13.03 -10.07
N MET A 143 -1.62 11.75 -9.82
CA MET A 143 -2.06 11.02 -8.64
C MET A 143 -0.93 10.16 -8.10
N ALA A 144 -1.01 9.80 -6.83
CA ALA A 144 -0.09 8.83 -6.23
C ALA A 144 -0.81 7.85 -5.30
N ALA A 145 -0.42 6.57 -5.38
CA ALA A 145 -0.80 5.56 -4.39
C ALA A 145 0.20 5.59 -3.24
N LEU A 146 -0.21 6.15 -2.10
CA LEU A 146 0.63 6.39 -0.93
C LEU A 146 0.09 5.65 0.30
N SER A 147 0.98 5.34 1.25
CA SER A 147 0.55 4.98 2.59
C SER A 147 0.17 6.22 3.39
N VAL A 148 -0.68 6.04 4.42
CA VAL A 148 -1.25 7.17 5.20
C VAL A 148 -0.15 7.96 5.93
N ASP A 149 0.90 7.29 6.39
CA ASP A 149 2.10 7.91 6.97
C ASP A 149 2.83 8.82 5.97
N ARG A 150 2.85 8.45 4.68
CA ARG A 150 3.43 9.28 3.61
C ARG A 150 2.57 10.47 3.26
N LEU A 151 1.26 10.28 3.19
CA LEU A 151 0.34 11.41 3.01
C LEU A 151 0.52 12.46 4.13
N ALA A 152 0.65 12.01 5.39
CA ALA A 152 0.87 12.90 6.52
C ALA A 152 2.25 13.57 6.51
N SER A 153 3.32 12.80 6.28
CA SER A 153 4.70 13.33 6.28
C SER A 153 5.02 14.23 5.08
N TRP A 154 4.35 14.05 3.95
CA TRP A 154 4.58 14.84 2.75
C TRP A 154 3.71 16.09 2.67
N ALA A 155 2.71 16.24 3.55
CA ALA A 155 1.76 17.36 3.50
C ALA A 155 2.43 18.75 3.41
N PRO A 156 3.51 19.06 4.16
CA PRO A 156 4.20 20.35 4.01
C PRO A 156 4.82 20.55 2.62
N ALA A 157 5.43 19.49 2.06
CA ALA A 157 6.11 19.55 0.75
C ALA A 157 5.13 19.57 -0.43
N LEU A 158 3.90 19.07 -0.21
CA LEU A 158 2.84 19.01 -1.22
C LEU A 158 1.82 20.14 -1.08
N ARG A 159 2.09 21.15 -0.23
CA ARG A 159 1.15 22.23 0.08
C ARG A 159 0.69 22.96 -1.19
N ASP A 160 1.62 23.27 -2.08
CA ASP A 160 1.32 24.02 -3.31
C ASP A 160 0.58 23.18 -4.35
N ALA A 161 0.88 21.88 -4.42
CA ALA A 161 0.17 20.92 -5.26
C ALA A 161 -1.24 20.59 -4.74
N ALA A 162 -1.51 20.87 -3.46
CA ALA A 162 -2.80 20.69 -2.79
C ALA A 162 -3.53 19.36 -3.12
N PRO A 163 -2.85 18.20 -3.01
CA PRO A 163 -3.44 16.92 -3.42
C PRO A 163 -4.64 16.56 -2.55
N ARG A 164 -5.65 15.95 -3.17
CA ARG A 164 -6.86 15.46 -2.48
C ARG A 164 -6.82 13.95 -2.33
N THR A 165 -7.18 13.44 -1.17
CA THR A 165 -7.38 12.00 -0.96
C THR A 165 -8.72 11.59 -1.59
N VAL A 166 -8.66 10.66 -2.55
CA VAL A 166 -9.85 10.22 -3.30
C VAL A 166 -10.31 8.82 -2.88
N MET A 167 -9.38 7.89 -2.66
CA MET A 167 -9.71 6.49 -2.41
C MET A 167 -8.66 5.78 -1.54
N LEU A 168 -9.10 4.86 -0.70
CA LEU A 168 -8.23 3.88 -0.04
C LEU A 168 -8.07 2.64 -0.93
N VAL A 169 -6.89 2.48 -1.54
CA VAL A 169 -6.61 1.41 -2.53
C VAL A 169 -6.35 0.04 -1.87
N GLY A 170 -6.05 0.02 -0.58
CA GLY A 170 -5.86 -1.21 0.17
C GLY A 170 -5.76 -0.96 1.68
N ARG A 171 -6.18 -1.95 2.47
CA ARG A 171 -6.10 -1.90 3.93
C ARG A 171 -4.91 -2.72 4.42
N SER A 172 -3.99 -2.09 5.15
CA SER A 172 -2.95 -2.81 5.86
C SER A 172 -3.58 -3.71 6.94
N ARG A 173 -3.12 -4.96 7.04
CA ARG A 173 -3.53 -5.93 8.07
C ARG A 173 -2.60 -5.96 9.30
N GLY A 174 -1.69 -4.98 9.41
CA GLY A 174 -0.72 -4.91 10.51
C GLY A 174 0.51 -5.76 10.24
N GLN A 175 1.43 -5.24 9.44
CA GLN A 175 2.68 -5.93 9.07
C GLN A 175 3.89 -5.47 9.89
N GLU A 176 3.73 -4.45 10.72
CA GLU A 176 4.81 -3.94 11.56
C GLU A 176 5.04 -4.88 12.74
N ALA A 177 6.30 -5.21 12.99
CA ALA A 177 6.73 -6.02 14.12
C ALA A 177 7.95 -5.37 14.75
N MET A 178 8.13 -5.55 16.05
CA MET A 178 9.33 -5.08 16.75
C MET A 178 10.20 -6.29 17.09
N ALA A 179 11.48 -6.22 16.73
CA ALA A 179 12.47 -7.20 17.09
C ALA A 179 13.52 -6.57 18.00
N ALA A 180 13.96 -7.30 19.03
CA ALA A 180 14.93 -6.82 19.98
C ALA A 180 15.86 -7.95 20.44
N VAL A 181 17.06 -7.58 20.86
CA VAL A 181 18.03 -8.49 21.50
C VAL A 181 18.27 -8.02 22.92
N GLY A 182 18.05 -8.91 23.91
CA GLY A 182 18.28 -8.58 25.32
C GLY A 182 17.29 -7.57 25.92
N VAL A 183 16.11 -7.41 25.32
CA VAL A 183 15.02 -6.56 25.83
C VAL A 183 13.83 -7.48 26.16
N PRO A 184 13.64 -7.87 27.43
CA PRO A 184 12.66 -8.88 27.81
C PRO A 184 11.20 -8.37 27.81
N ASP A 185 11.01 -7.06 27.96
CA ASP A 185 9.70 -6.42 28.05
C ASP A 185 9.72 -4.99 27.50
N LEU A 186 8.54 -4.38 27.36
CA LEU A 186 8.43 -3.02 26.81
C LEU A 186 8.99 -1.93 27.72
N ALA A 187 8.99 -2.13 29.05
CA ALA A 187 9.55 -1.14 29.98
C ALA A 187 11.08 -1.05 29.83
N SER A 188 11.70 -2.16 29.46
CA SER A 188 13.13 -2.29 29.16
C SER A 188 13.59 -1.56 27.90
N LEU A 189 12.67 -0.96 27.13
CA LEU A 189 13.00 -0.06 26.02
C LEU A 189 13.65 1.26 26.50
N ARG A 190 13.43 1.65 27.77
CA ARG A 190 14.03 2.86 28.33
C ARG A 190 15.56 2.84 28.21
N GLY A 191 16.12 3.87 27.58
CA GLY A 191 17.54 4.06 27.32
C GLY A 191 18.09 3.26 26.13
N LYS A 192 17.27 2.42 25.48
CA LYS A 192 17.70 1.58 24.35
C LYS A 192 17.76 2.38 23.05
N ARG A 193 18.58 1.89 22.12
CA ARG A 193 18.68 2.36 20.75
C ARG A 193 17.59 1.71 19.90
N VAL A 194 16.63 2.50 19.44
CA VAL A 194 15.48 2.03 18.65
C VAL A 194 15.68 2.45 17.20
N GLY A 195 15.92 1.46 16.34
CA GLY A 195 16.11 1.63 14.90
C GLY A 195 14.78 1.68 14.16
N VAL A 196 14.53 2.76 13.43
CA VAL A 196 13.30 2.96 12.64
C VAL A 196 13.59 3.62 11.31
N TYR A 197 12.67 3.49 10.36
CA TYR A 197 12.70 4.31 9.14
C TYR A 197 11.95 5.63 9.38
N PRO A 198 12.61 6.80 9.35
CA PRO A 198 11.99 8.05 9.77
C PRO A 198 10.73 8.43 8.98
N GLY A 199 9.70 8.87 9.71
CA GLY A 199 8.42 9.30 9.15
C GLY A 199 7.63 8.21 8.42
N GLY A 200 8.09 6.95 8.46
CA GLY A 200 7.39 5.79 7.90
C GLY A 200 6.53 5.07 8.94
N SER A 201 5.77 4.09 8.48
CA SER A 201 4.92 3.23 9.33
C SER A 201 5.65 2.59 10.51
N SER A 202 6.91 2.17 10.34
CA SER A 202 7.73 1.58 11.40
C SER A 202 8.03 2.56 12.55
N HIS A 203 8.25 3.83 12.23
CA HIS A 203 8.42 4.88 13.23
C HIS A 203 7.11 5.11 14.00
N TYR A 204 5.97 5.24 13.32
CA TYR A 204 4.67 5.39 13.98
C TYR A 204 4.33 4.18 14.87
N PHE A 205 4.65 2.97 14.43
CA PHE A 205 4.49 1.77 15.25
C PHE A 205 5.35 1.81 16.51
N ALA A 206 6.62 2.21 16.39
CA ALA A 206 7.50 2.39 17.56
C ALA A 206 6.92 3.41 18.55
N LEU A 207 6.42 4.56 18.07
CA LEU A 207 5.76 5.57 18.92
C LEU A 207 4.55 5.00 19.66
N TRP A 208 3.72 4.20 18.97
CA TRP A 208 2.57 3.53 19.59
C TRP A 208 2.99 2.51 20.66
N VAL A 209 4.05 1.73 20.41
CA VAL A 209 4.60 0.78 21.39
C VAL A 209 5.12 1.51 22.62
N LEU A 210 5.88 2.61 22.45
CA LEU A 210 6.38 3.42 23.56
C LEU A 210 5.24 3.99 24.39
N ALA A 211 4.23 4.57 23.75
CA ALA A 211 3.06 5.12 24.44
C ALA A 211 2.33 4.06 25.27
N ARG A 212 2.17 2.84 24.72
CA ARG A 212 1.55 1.71 25.43
C ARG A 212 2.38 1.23 26.63
N ALA A 213 3.69 1.44 26.59
CA ALA A 213 4.61 1.16 27.68
C ALA A 213 4.73 2.32 28.70
N GLY A 214 4.01 3.43 28.50
CA GLY A 214 4.14 4.63 29.33
C GLY A 214 5.47 5.36 29.14
N LEU A 215 6.16 5.13 28.02
CA LEU A 215 7.44 5.74 27.69
C LEU A 215 7.25 6.96 26.77
N ARG A 216 8.13 7.94 26.94
CA ARG A 216 8.22 9.12 26.07
C ARG A 216 9.22 8.88 24.95
N THR A 217 9.11 9.65 23.88
CA THR A 217 10.09 9.62 22.77
C THR A 217 11.51 9.97 23.22
N SER A 218 11.63 10.74 24.30
CA SER A 218 12.91 11.09 24.96
C SER A 218 13.47 9.97 25.84
N ASP A 219 12.69 8.94 26.15
CA ASP A 219 13.14 7.82 26.97
C ASP A 219 13.98 6.82 26.17
N VAL A 220 14.10 6.97 24.85
CA VAL A 220 14.89 6.10 23.96
C VAL A 220 15.87 6.90 23.12
N ARG A 221 16.83 6.22 22.49
CA ARG A 221 17.75 6.81 21.52
C ARG A 221 17.35 6.38 20.12
N TRP A 222 16.97 7.31 19.25
CA TRP A 222 16.57 7.00 17.89
C TRP A 222 17.78 6.69 17.01
N VAL A 223 17.67 5.63 16.20
CA VAL A 223 18.64 5.28 15.16
C VAL A 223 17.93 5.30 13.82
N ASP A 224 18.21 6.31 13.02
CA ASP A 224 17.60 6.46 11.71
C ASP A 224 18.18 5.41 10.75
N LEU A 225 17.29 4.60 10.18
CA LEU A 225 17.62 3.61 9.17
C LEU A 225 17.36 4.20 7.78
N PRO A 226 18.25 3.98 6.78
CA PRO A 226 18.00 4.43 5.41
C PRO A 226 16.79 3.77 4.75
N SER A 227 16.48 2.54 5.15
CA SER A 227 15.37 1.74 4.66
C SER A 227 14.89 0.76 5.74
N THR A 228 13.63 0.34 5.68
CA THR A 228 13.10 -0.74 6.53
C THR A 228 13.85 -2.07 6.31
N LEU A 229 14.44 -2.27 5.14
CA LEU A 229 15.27 -3.44 4.83
C LEU A 229 16.56 -3.51 5.66
N ASP A 230 17.00 -2.40 6.24
CA ASP A 230 18.22 -2.33 7.04
C ASP A 230 18.03 -2.73 8.51
N ALA A 231 16.80 -2.93 8.96
CA ALA A 231 16.46 -3.22 10.35
C ALA A 231 17.20 -4.45 10.90
N GLY A 232 17.09 -5.59 10.22
CA GLY A 232 17.75 -6.83 10.67
C GLY A 232 19.28 -6.70 10.70
N ARG A 233 19.87 -5.95 9.76
CA ARG A 233 21.30 -5.66 9.73
C ARG A 233 21.72 -4.78 10.91
N ALA A 234 20.96 -3.72 11.20
CA ALA A 234 21.23 -2.82 12.32
C ALA A 234 21.17 -3.52 13.67
N LEU A 235 20.22 -4.46 13.83
CA LEU A 235 20.11 -5.30 15.04
C LEU A 235 21.31 -6.26 15.16
N ARG A 236 21.68 -6.95 14.07
CA ARG A 236 22.81 -7.90 14.04
C ARG A 236 24.16 -7.24 14.30
N GLU A 237 24.37 -6.04 13.78
CA GLU A 237 25.61 -5.27 13.96
C GLU A 237 25.66 -4.54 15.32
N GLY A 238 24.62 -4.64 16.13
CA GLY A 238 24.53 -3.93 17.40
C GLY A 238 24.50 -2.41 17.24
N ARG A 239 24.08 -1.89 16.07
CA ARG A 239 23.85 -0.46 15.84
C ARG A 239 22.57 0.01 16.54
N ALA A 240 21.58 -0.87 16.64
CA ALA A 240 20.37 -0.70 17.42
C ALA A 240 20.15 -1.90 18.34
N ASP A 241 19.52 -1.68 19.50
CA ASP A 241 19.15 -2.74 20.45
C ASP A 241 17.76 -3.32 20.11
N VAL A 242 16.95 -2.51 19.44
CA VAL A 242 15.56 -2.76 19.05
C VAL A 242 15.36 -2.20 17.65
N VAL A 243 14.63 -2.89 16.78
CA VAL A 243 14.26 -2.41 15.45
C VAL A 243 12.80 -2.70 15.15
N VAL A 244 12.21 -1.89 14.28
CA VAL A 244 10.89 -2.11 13.69
C VAL A 244 11.01 -2.34 12.18
#